data_AF-A0A2N1N8D5-F1
#
_entry.id   AF-A0A2N1N8D5-F1
#
_cell.length_a   1.000
_cell.length_b   1.000
_cell.length_c   1.000
_cell.angle_alpha   90.00
_cell.angle_beta   90.00
_cell.angle_gamma   90.00
#
_symmetry.space_group_name_H-M   'P 1'
#
loop_
_entity.id
_entity.type
_entity.pdbx_description
1 polymer ?
#
loop_
_entity_poly.entity_id
_entity_poly.type
_entity_poly.pdbx_seq_one_letter_code
_entity_poly.pdbx_strand_id
1 'polypeptide(L)'
;MGILTALIISPFNCRINIYTDSANCINIFNTRMQSGIVSPRQKLKQSNFLIWDLIFFLINEKHLLVTLHKVSGHSNNPHNDEADLLAKANAHTTEPIIVNHKFFSKQSLGFISWNRLHVIDRNVRKWADNVIQPLIFNSMVNNKALSSIKQQIIDGAIDWTFTK
;
A
#
# COMPACT_ATOMS: atom_id res chain seq x y z
N MET A 1 -7.45 5.51 -1.83
CA MET A 1 -7.48 6.85 -2.46
C MET A 1 -8.70 7.67 -2.06
N GLY A 2 -9.91 7.09 -1.96
CA GLY A 2 -11.13 7.86 -1.65
C GLY A 2 -11.07 8.80 -0.44
N ILE A 3 -10.47 8.37 0.69
CA ILE A 3 -10.26 9.25 1.86
C ILE A 3 -9.40 10.47 1.49
N LEU A 4 -8.26 10.25 0.83
CA LEU A 4 -7.34 11.33 0.47
C LEU A 4 -8.01 12.35 -0.44
N THR A 5 -8.70 11.90 -1.49
CA THR A 5 -9.35 12.81 -2.45
C THR A 5 -10.44 13.64 -1.79
N ALA A 6 -11.23 13.07 -0.89
CA ALA A 6 -12.23 13.80 -0.11
C ALA A 6 -11.60 14.90 0.77
N LEU A 7 -10.45 14.62 1.39
CA LEU A 7 -9.74 15.60 2.22
C LEU A 7 -9.03 16.69 1.40
N ILE A 8 -8.63 16.40 0.15
CA ILE A 8 -8.03 17.41 -0.73
C ILE A 8 -9.05 18.49 -1.06
N ILE A 9 -10.28 18.10 -1.44
CA ILE A 9 -11.33 19.04 -1.89
C ILE A 9 -12.05 19.75 -0.74
N SER A 10 -11.89 19.30 0.50
CA SER A 10 -12.61 19.90 1.64
C SER A 10 -12.19 21.36 1.89
N PRO A 11 -13.05 22.21 2.49
CA PRO A 11 -12.61 23.50 2.98
C PRO A 11 -11.76 23.36 4.26
N PHE A 12 -11.08 24.44 4.65
CA PHE A 12 -10.39 24.54 5.94
C PHE A 12 -11.40 24.60 7.09
N ASN A 13 -10.99 24.15 8.29
CA ASN A 13 -11.74 24.23 9.54
C ASN A 13 -13.12 23.54 9.51
N CYS A 14 -13.27 22.45 8.76
CA CYS A 14 -14.55 21.76 8.62
C CYS A 14 -14.57 20.39 9.29
N ARG A 15 -15.79 19.94 9.62
CA ARG A 15 -16.07 18.57 10.06
C ARG A 15 -16.43 17.73 8.85
N ILE A 16 -15.79 16.58 8.70
CA ILE A 16 -15.98 15.66 7.58
C ILE A 16 -16.36 14.30 8.12
N ASN A 17 -17.51 13.78 7.69
CA ASN A 17 -17.92 12.42 7.93
C ASN A 17 -17.72 11.62 6.64
N ILE A 18 -16.84 10.63 6.66
CA ILE A 18 -16.58 9.76 5.51
C ILE A 18 -17.18 8.40 5.79
N TYR A 19 -18.11 7.98 4.95
CA TYR A 19 -18.73 6.66 4.99
C TYR A 19 -17.97 5.76 4.02
N THR A 20 -17.41 4.65 4.51
CA THR A 20 -16.61 3.73 3.70
C THR A 20 -16.83 2.28 4.09
N ASP A 21 -16.82 1.40 3.09
CA ASP A 21 -16.88 -0.04 3.24
C ASP A 21 -15.49 -0.66 3.57
N SER A 22 -14.41 0.10 3.49
CA SER A 22 -13.07 -0.40 3.79
C SER A 22 -12.79 -0.41 5.30
N ALA A 23 -13.10 -1.53 5.95
CA ALA A 23 -12.78 -1.76 7.36
C ALA A 23 -11.26 -1.63 7.63
N ASN A 24 -10.43 -2.05 6.68
CA ASN A 24 -8.98 -1.89 6.77
C ASN A 24 -8.56 -0.41 6.82
N CYS A 25 -9.17 0.45 6.00
CA CYS A 25 -8.89 1.89 6.05
C CYS A 25 -9.30 2.49 7.40
N ILE A 26 -10.46 2.11 7.94
CA ILE A 26 -10.93 2.57 9.26
C ILE A 26 -9.93 2.15 10.36
N ASN A 27 -9.51 0.89 10.36
CA ASN A 27 -8.57 0.36 11.35
C ASN A 27 -7.23 1.09 11.32
N ILE A 28 -6.65 1.31 10.13
CA ILE A 28 -5.38 2.02 9.99
C ILE A 28 -5.51 3.48 10.43
N PHE A 29 -6.59 4.16 10.04
CA PHE A 29 -6.86 5.54 10.44
C PHE A 29 -6.96 5.67 11.97
N ASN A 30 -7.78 4.83 12.60
CA ASN A 30 -7.95 4.84 14.06
C ASN A 30 -6.65 4.49 14.78
N THR A 31 -5.91 3.49 14.28
CA THR A 31 -4.61 3.12 14.82
C THR A 31 -3.65 4.30 14.75
N ARG A 32 -3.57 5.02 13.64
CA ARG A 32 -2.69 6.19 13.47
C ARG A 32 -3.15 7.41 14.28
N MET A 33 -4.45 7.57 14.55
CA MET A 33 -4.97 8.62 15.42
C MET A 33 -4.67 8.34 16.90
N GLN A 34 -4.73 7.08 17.32
CA GLN A 34 -4.51 6.68 18.72
C GLN A 34 -3.04 6.40 19.04
N SER A 35 -2.29 5.86 18.07
CA SER A 35 -0.86 5.64 18.21
C SER A 35 -0.18 7.00 18.11
N GLY A 36 0.53 7.41 19.15
CA GLY A 36 1.38 8.60 19.11
C GLY A 36 2.52 8.44 18.10
N ILE A 37 3.76 8.35 18.58
CA ILE A 37 4.92 8.25 17.68
C ILE A 37 5.00 6.83 17.09
N VAL A 38 4.66 6.68 15.81
CA VAL A 38 4.85 5.42 15.06
C VAL A 38 6.35 5.17 14.89
N SER A 39 6.81 3.99 15.32
CA SER A 39 8.23 3.64 15.17
C SER A 39 8.63 3.56 13.68
N PRO A 40 9.89 3.86 13.34
CA PRO A 40 10.40 3.72 11.98
C PRO A 40 10.11 2.35 11.36
N ARG A 41 10.27 1.29 12.15
CA ARG A 41 10.03 -0.10 11.76
C ARG A 41 8.57 -0.36 11.40
N GLN A 42 7.62 0.17 12.17
CA GLN A 42 6.19 0.03 11.87
C GLN A 42 5.83 0.79 10.59
N LYS A 43 6.38 2.00 10.41
CA LYS A 43 6.17 2.80 9.20
C LYS A 43 6.66 2.09 7.94
N LEU A 44 7.85 1.49 7.98
CA LEU A 44 8.43 0.72 6.86
C LEU A 44 7.71 -0.59 6.55
N LYS A 45 6.83 -1.08 7.46
CA LYS A 45 5.99 -2.26 7.22
C LYS A 45 4.62 -1.90 6.66
N GLN A 46 4.18 -0.66 6.85
CA GLN A 46 2.86 -0.20 6.44
C GLN A 46 2.83 0.05 4.93
N SER A 47 1.87 -0.56 4.24
CA SER A 47 1.59 -0.25 2.86
C SER A 47 0.95 1.13 2.72
N ASN A 48 1.27 1.81 1.63
CA ASN A 48 0.78 3.12 1.26
C ASN A 48 1.08 4.19 2.32
N PHE A 49 2.21 4.08 3.03
CA PHE A 49 2.49 4.97 4.16
C PHE A 49 2.55 6.45 3.75
N LEU A 50 2.93 6.75 2.50
CA LEU A 50 2.95 8.12 1.98
C LEU A 50 1.56 8.72 1.86
N ILE A 51 0.57 7.93 1.43
CA ILE A 51 -0.82 8.36 1.35
C ILE A 51 -1.35 8.66 2.75
N TRP A 52 -1.03 7.82 3.72
CA TRP A 52 -1.41 8.05 5.11
C TRP A 52 -0.73 9.30 5.67
N ASP A 53 0.57 9.46 5.49
CA ASP A 53 1.28 10.65 5.94
C ASP A 53 0.68 11.93 5.33
N LEU A 54 0.29 11.91 4.05
CA LEU A 54 -0.40 13.03 3.40
C LEU A 54 -1.79 13.28 3.97
N ILE A 55 -2.58 12.22 4.24
CA ILE A 55 -3.91 12.35 4.88
C ILE A 55 -3.78 13.08 6.22
N PHE A 56 -2.85 12.66 7.07
CA PHE A 56 -2.66 13.26 8.39
C PHE A 56 -2.05 14.67 8.31
N PHE A 57 -1.18 14.92 7.33
CA PHE A 57 -0.71 16.27 7.02
C PHE A 57 -1.89 17.19 6.66
N LEU A 58 -2.77 16.78 5.76
CA LEU A 58 -3.94 17.58 5.36
C LEU A 58 -4.92 17.82 6.51
N ILE A 59 -5.15 16.83 7.36
CA ILE A 59 -6.00 16.98 8.54
C ILE A 59 -5.46 18.08 9.46
N ASN A 60 -4.16 18.07 9.72
CA ASN A 60 -3.51 19.07 10.57
C ASN A 60 -3.48 20.44 9.91
N GLU A 61 -3.03 20.51 8.65
CA GLU A 61 -2.85 21.77 7.91
C GLU A 61 -4.18 22.49 7.65
N LYS A 62 -5.24 21.72 7.39
CA LYS A 62 -6.58 22.28 7.12
C LYS A 62 -7.46 22.32 8.35
N HIS A 63 -6.96 21.96 9.54
CA HIS A 63 -7.72 21.89 10.79
C HIS A 63 -9.03 21.11 10.66
N LEU A 64 -8.96 19.91 10.07
CA LEU A 64 -10.14 19.10 9.79
C LEU A 64 -10.53 18.24 10.99
N LEU A 65 -11.84 18.14 11.27
CA LEU A 65 -12.38 17.15 12.19
C LEU A 65 -12.96 15.99 11.39
N VAL A 66 -12.18 14.92 11.24
CA VAL A 66 -12.53 13.79 10.38
C VAL A 66 -13.07 12.63 11.22
N THR A 67 -14.19 12.05 10.80
CA THR A 67 -14.76 10.83 11.39
C THR A 67 -15.05 9.84 10.27
N LEU A 68 -14.58 8.60 10.44
CA LEU A 68 -14.85 7.51 9.50
C LEU A 68 -15.97 6.61 10.04
N HIS A 69 -16.94 6.30 9.17
CA HIS A 69 -18.09 5.45 9.48
C HIS A 69 -18.05 4.20 8.59
N LYS A 70 -18.17 3.03 9.20
CA LYS A 70 -18.25 1.77 8.46
C LYS A 70 -19.64 1.64 7.84
N VAL A 71 -19.68 1.42 6.52
CA VAL A 71 -20.88 0.96 5.82
C VAL A 71 -20.73 -0.49 5.38
N SER A 72 -21.82 -1.23 5.33
CA SER A 72 -21.82 -2.60 4.81
C SER A 72 -21.51 -2.58 3.31
N GLY A 73 -20.59 -3.42 2.87
CA GLY A 73 -20.36 -3.61 1.44
C GLY A 73 -21.58 -4.30 0.83
N HIS A 74 -21.91 -3.95 -0.42
CA HIS A 74 -23.02 -4.57 -1.17
C HIS A 74 -24.40 -4.47 -0.50
N SER A 75 -24.63 -3.45 0.31
CA SER A 75 -25.93 -3.22 0.97
C SER A 75 -26.89 -2.33 0.18
N ASN A 76 -26.70 -2.22 -1.14
CA ASN A 76 -27.46 -1.32 -2.03
C ASN A 76 -27.48 0.14 -1.51
N ASN A 77 -26.35 0.64 -0.99
CA ASN A 77 -26.24 2.05 -0.61
C ASN A 77 -25.88 2.84 -1.87
N PRO A 78 -26.77 3.71 -2.40
CA PRO A 78 -26.56 4.34 -3.71
C PRO A 78 -25.26 5.14 -3.79
N HIS A 79 -24.86 5.81 -2.71
CA HIS A 79 -23.64 6.63 -2.68
C HIS A 79 -22.37 5.78 -2.60
N ASN A 80 -22.41 4.66 -1.86
CA ASN A 80 -21.28 3.73 -1.84
C ASN A 80 -21.13 3.02 -3.18
N ASP A 81 -22.25 2.59 -3.77
CA ASP A 81 -22.27 1.91 -5.06
C ASP A 81 -21.76 2.85 -6.18
N GLU A 82 -22.14 4.13 -6.15
CA GLU A 82 -21.61 5.16 -7.05
C GLU A 82 -20.10 5.36 -6.86
N ALA A 83 -19.61 5.44 -5.62
CA ALA A 83 -18.18 5.56 -5.33
C ALA A 83 -17.39 4.33 -5.84
N ASP A 84 -17.94 3.12 -5.67
CA ASP A 84 -17.35 1.88 -6.19
C ASP A 84 -17.33 1.84 -7.72
N LEU A 85 -18.41 2.27 -8.37
CA LEU A 85 -18.49 2.38 -9.83
C LEU A 85 -17.43 3.35 -10.37
N LEU A 86 -17.29 4.53 -9.77
CA LEU A 86 -16.28 5.51 -10.15
C LEU A 86 -14.86 5.00 -9.91
N ALA A 87 -14.63 4.28 -8.81
CA ALA A 87 -13.33 3.66 -8.52
C ALA A 87 -12.98 2.57 -9.54
N LYS A 88 -13.95 1.73 -9.95
CA LYS A 88 -13.77 0.69 -10.97
C LYS A 88 -13.54 1.28 -12.35
N ALA A 89 -14.30 2.30 -12.74
CA ALA A 89 -14.13 2.98 -14.02
C ALA A 89 -12.71 3.53 -14.20
N ASN A 90 -12.10 4.00 -13.11
CA ASN A 90 -10.74 4.54 -13.10
C ASN A 90 -9.66 3.53 -12.72
N ALA A 91 -9.99 2.25 -12.55
CA ALA A 91 -9.01 1.22 -12.17
C ALA A 91 -7.96 0.96 -13.26
N HIS A 92 -8.28 1.28 -14.51
CA HIS A 92 -7.42 1.09 -15.68
C HIS A 92 -6.88 2.39 -16.27
N THR A 93 -7.05 3.52 -15.59
CA THR A 93 -6.54 4.81 -16.05
C THR A 93 -5.01 4.80 -16.05
N THR A 94 -4.41 5.26 -17.15
CA THR A 94 -2.95 5.27 -17.35
C THR A 94 -2.23 6.41 -16.61
N GLU A 95 -2.98 7.42 -16.16
CA GLU A 95 -2.45 8.59 -15.45
C GLU A 95 -2.68 8.44 -13.93
N PRO A 96 -1.65 8.09 -13.16
CA PRO A 96 -1.78 7.92 -11.72
C PRO A 96 -1.72 9.27 -10.99
N ILE A 97 -2.37 9.33 -9.82
CA ILE A 97 -2.14 10.41 -8.86
C ILE A 97 -0.77 10.19 -8.21
N ILE A 98 0.17 11.10 -8.45
CA ILE A 98 1.52 11.06 -7.89
C ILE A 98 1.59 11.86 -6.59
N VAL A 99 1.98 11.21 -5.50
CA VAL A 99 2.17 11.86 -4.19
C VAL A 99 3.61 12.36 -4.06
N ASN A 100 3.79 13.68 -4.04
CA ASN A 100 5.10 14.27 -3.78
C ASN A 100 5.35 14.42 -2.26
N HIS A 101 6.04 13.44 -1.70
CA HIS A 101 6.36 13.35 -0.27
C HIS A 101 7.20 14.52 0.27
N LYS A 102 7.92 15.25 -0.58
CA LYS A 102 8.80 16.35 -0.16
C LYS A 102 8.06 17.50 0.52
N PHE A 103 6.76 17.66 0.26
CA PHE A 103 5.97 18.76 0.84
C PHE A 103 5.53 18.52 2.29
N PHE A 104 5.41 17.26 2.72
CA PHE A 104 4.83 16.92 4.02
C PHE A 104 5.73 16.04 4.89
N SER A 105 6.83 15.52 4.34
CA SER A 105 7.84 14.80 5.10
C SER A 105 8.76 15.76 5.86
N LYS A 106 8.35 16.23 7.04
CA LYS A 106 9.18 17.11 7.90
C LYS A 106 10.36 16.38 8.57
N GLN A 107 10.31 15.04 8.70
CA GLN A 107 11.37 14.18 9.22
C GLN A 107 11.41 12.89 8.39
N SER A 108 12.27 12.85 7.37
CA SER A 108 12.45 11.66 6.55
C SER A 108 13.38 10.69 7.27
N LEU A 109 12.82 9.62 7.84
CA LEU A 109 13.54 8.34 7.90
C LEU A 109 13.97 8.02 6.46
N GLY A 110 15.25 7.75 6.20
CA GLY A 110 15.77 7.57 4.84
C GLY A 110 14.83 6.77 3.94
N PHE A 111 14.18 7.44 2.99
CA PHE A 111 13.25 6.79 2.07
C PHE A 111 14.03 6.02 1.02
N ILE A 112 13.56 4.81 0.72
CA ILE A 112 14.13 4.00 -0.35
C ILE A 112 13.34 4.30 -1.61
N SER A 113 14.05 4.61 -2.69
CA SER A 113 13.46 4.84 -4.00
C SER A 113 13.90 3.79 -5.00
N TRP A 114 13.01 3.42 -5.91
CA TRP A 114 13.37 2.60 -7.05
C TRP A 114 13.88 3.50 -8.17
N ASN A 115 15.13 3.29 -8.58
CA ASN A 115 15.78 4.02 -9.66
C ASN A 115 15.67 5.57 -9.56
N ARG A 116 15.61 6.10 -8.33
CA ARG A 116 15.36 7.55 -8.05
C ARG A 116 14.04 8.10 -8.62
N LEU A 117 13.13 7.26 -9.10
CA LEU A 117 11.87 7.66 -9.70
C LEU A 117 10.79 7.82 -8.62
N HIS A 118 10.52 6.76 -7.88
CA HIS A 118 9.44 6.72 -6.89
C HIS A 118 9.91 6.12 -5.57
N VAL A 119 9.40 6.67 -4.47
CA VAL A 119 9.58 6.10 -3.14
C VAL A 119 8.79 4.80 -3.05
N ILE A 120 9.42 3.79 -2.46
CA ILE A 120 8.81 2.50 -2.21
C ILE A 120 7.93 2.65 -0.97
N ASP A 121 6.65 2.87 -1.20
CA ASP A 121 5.66 3.15 -0.16
C ASP A 121 4.97 1.90 0.39
N ARG A 122 5.65 0.75 0.31
CA ARG A 122 5.15 -0.55 0.77
C ARG A 122 6.14 -1.18 1.73
N ASN A 123 5.82 -2.39 2.23
CA ASN A 123 6.73 -3.13 3.08
C ASN A 123 8.08 -3.34 2.37
N VAL A 124 9.09 -2.56 2.77
CA VAL A 124 10.37 -2.47 2.07
C VAL A 124 11.07 -3.83 2.05
N ARG A 125 11.03 -4.57 3.17
CA ARG A 125 11.68 -5.88 3.27
C ARG A 125 11.08 -6.85 2.26
N LYS A 126 9.74 -7.00 2.28
CA LYS A 126 9.05 -7.89 1.33
C LYS A 126 9.27 -7.45 -0.12
N TRP A 127 9.30 -6.14 -0.37
CA TRP A 127 9.60 -5.63 -1.69
C TRP A 127 11.01 -6.00 -2.15
N ALA A 128 12.02 -5.84 -1.28
CA ALA A 128 13.40 -6.20 -1.58
C ALA A 128 13.54 -7.71 -1.79
N ASP A 129 12.88 -8.53 -0.97
CA ASP A 129 12.85 -9.98 -1.12
C ASP A 129 12.33 -10.38 -2.51
N ASN A 130 11.24 -9.77 -3.00
CA ASN A 130 10.71 -10.08 -4.33
C ASN A 130 11.71 -9.82 -5.47
N VAL A 131 12.62 -8.86 -5.31
CA VAL A 131 13.66 -8.54 -6.29
C VAL A 131 14.87 -9.48 -6.14
N ILE A 132 15.24 -9.81 -4.90
CA ILE A 132 16.44 -10.58 -4.58
C ILE A 132 16.24 -12.09 -4.78
N GLN A 133 15.07 -12.62 -4.41
CA GLN A 133 14.81 -14.08 -4.45
C GLN A 133 15.03 -14.70 -5.83
N PRO A 134 14.56 -14.12 -6.95
CA PRO A 134 14.83 -14.67 -8.28
C PRO A 134 16.33 -14.68 -8.64
N LEU A 135 17.09 -13.66 -8.19
CA LEU A 135 18.53 -13.59 -8.43
C LEU A 135 19.28 -14.68 -7.66
N ILE A 136 18.91 -14.88 -6.39
CA ILE A 136 19.46 -15.97 -5.57
C ILE A 136 19.11 -17.32 -6.21
N PHE A 137 17.85 -17.54 -6.58
CA PHE A 137 17.42 -18.77 -7.23
C PHE A 137 18.20 -19.03 -8.53
N ASN A 138 18.32 -18.04 -9.41
CA ASN A 138 19.06 -18.17 -10.65
C ASN A 138 20.55 -18.46 -10.41
N SER A 139 21.15 -17.87 -9.38
CA SER A 139 22.52 -18.19 -8.95
C SER A 139 22.65 -19.64 -8.47
N MET A 140 21.70 -20.11 -7.64
CA MET A 140 21.68 -21.49 -7.16
C MET A 140 21.53 -22.50 -8.29
N VAL A 141 20.55 -22.31 -9.18
CA VAL A 141 20.29 -23.22 -10.31
C VAL A 141 21.49 -23.32 -11.25
N ASN A 142 22.24 -22.23 -11.45
CA ASN A 142 23.41 -22.23 -12.32
C ASN A 142 24.72 -22.61 -11.63
N ASN A 143 24.69 -22.95 -10.34
CA ASN A 143 25.86 -23.40 -9.61
C ASN A 143 26.29 -24.81 -10.08
N LYS A 144 27.54 -24.96 -10.51
CA LYS A 144 28.10 -26.24 -10.98
C LYS A 144 27.98 -27.36 -9.94
N ALA A 145 28.10 -27.04 -8.65
CA ALA A 145 27.96 -28.00 -7.57
C ALA A 145 26.53 -28.56 -7.44
N LEU A 146 25.52 -27.86 -7.97
CA LEU A 146 24.11 -28.24 -7.96
C LEU A 146 23.62 -28.69 -9.35
N SER A 147 24.54 -29.00 -10.27
CA SER A 147 24.22 -29.41 -11.65
C SER A 147 23.31 -30.63 -11.73
N SER A 148 23.45 -31.59 -10.82
CA SER A 148 22.56 -32.76 -10.72
C SER A 148 21.11 -32.38 -10.43
N ILE A 149 20.88 -31.40 -9.54
CA ILE A 149 19.55 -30.87 -9.24
C ILE A 149 19.00 -30.12 -10.45
N LYS A 150 19.83 -29.32 -11.13
CA LYS A 150 19.42 -28.64 -12.38
C LYS A 150 18.97 -29.64 -13.45
N GLN A 151 19.70 -30.75 -13.62
CA GLN A 151 19.33 -31.82 -14.56
C GLN A 151 17.99 -32.46 -14.18
N GLN A 152 17.78 -32.75 -12.89
CA GLN A 152 16.51 -33.29 -12.39
C GLN A 152 15.33 -32.32 -12.57
N ILE A 153 15.55 -31.00 -12.46
CA ILE A 153 14.49 -30.01 -12.71
C ILE A 153 14.09 -29.96 -14.19
N ILE A 154 15.05 -30.12 -15.11
CA ILE A 154 14.81 -29.99 -16.56
C ILE A 154 14.31 -31.31 -17.17
N ASP A 155 14.96 -32.43 -16.81
CA ASP A 155 14.79 -33.74 -17.44
C ASP A 155 14.24 -34.80 -16.49
N GLY A 156 14.09 -34.49 -15.20
CA GLY A 156 13.58 -35.43 -14.21
C GLY A 156 12.07 -35.64 -14.40
N ALA A 157 11.66 -36.92 -14.39
CA ALA A 157 10.25 -37.26 -14.36
C ALA A 157 9.63 -36.80 -13.03
N ILE A 158 8.52 -36.07 -13.09
CA ILE A 158 7.79 -35.66 -11.89
C ILE A 158 7.12 -36.90 -11.31
N ASP A 159 7.50 -37.27 -10.09
CA ASP A 159 6.82 -38.32 -9.34
C ASP A 159 5.58 -37.75 -8.65
N TRP A 160 4.43 -37.99 -9.28
CA TRP A 160 3.13 -37.54 -8.80
C TRP A 160 2.62 -38.32 -7.57
N THR A 161 3.26 -39.42 -7.19
CA THR A 161 2.79 -40.25 -6.06
C THR A 161 2.85 -39.53 -4.70
N PHE A 162 3.68 -38.49 -4.59
CA PHE A 162 3.88 -37.70 -3.37
C PHE A 162 3.15 -36.34 -3.37
N THR A 163 2.52 -35.96 -4.46
CA THR A 163 1.63 -34.78 -4.52
C THR A 163 0.20 -35.22 -4.24
N LYS A 164 -0.21 -35.18 -2.97
CA LYS A 164 -1.61 -35.25 -2.54
C LYS A 164 -2.11 -33.89 -2.11
#